data_AF-A0A1Q2ME25-F1
#
_entry.id   AF-A0A1Q2ME25-F1
#
_cell.length_a   1.000
_cell.length_b   1.000
_cell.length_c   1.000
_cell.angle_alpha   90.00
_cell.angle_beta   90.00
_cell.angle_gamma   90.00
#
_symmetry.space_group_name_H-M   'P 1'
#
loop_
_entity.id
_entity.type
_entity.pdbx_description
1 polymer ?
#
loop_
_entity_poly.entity_id
_entity_poly.type
_entity_poly.pdbx_seq_one_letter_code
_entity_poly.pdbx_strand_id
1 'polypeptide(L)'
;MKLYELFRIYDGTQNQYPTLFDLFESVKADKDLNHQARIAIVDNLEPILRSLEPDVLGYRYGWRSTDLAGYHIAFELAGCSEVDKNLILNTLILSEFISRVARGISNPKMDLLIYIDEAQKLCCNSSAIADLIGLVRGTGIGVDLSLQSTSSLLPQVISNTSTKIMGRCGSFTDYSSAGSSMGLSSEMIHWAQHNLNPGTFIGQLGEGQWRHPFVFSIPKMNLNRNTGVDTDRANPFPELKVIPAKEFADWPSSPKIALTSRRVTIPRVFESKQEYLFCKAVVDTPMKPSSEYPKIAGISPNKARDVRKKLIDMKYIKENVLETGGRGRSTILLEALPEGIQAIEKYGEQS
;
A
#
# COMPACT_ATOMS: atom_id res chain seq x y z
N MET A 1 -22.65 -0.09 31.31
CA MET A 1 -22.49 0.16 32.76
C MET A 1 -21.90 -1.04 33.49
N LYS A 2 -22.51 -2.23 33.46
CA LYS A 2 -21.99 -3.45 34.15
C LYS A 2 -20.46 -3.68 34.02
N LEU A 3 -19.91 -3.61 32.81
CA LEU A 3 -18.47 -3.75 32.58
C LEU A 3 -17.64 -2.64 33.25
N TYR A 4 -18.09 -1.40 33.17
CA TYR A 4 -17.34 -0.27 33.75
C TYR A 4 -17.35 -0.33 35.29
N GLU A 5 -18.44 -0.85 35.88
CA GLU A 5 -18.52 -1.16 37.32
C GLU A 5 -17.57 -2.31 37.69
N LEU A 6 -17.55 -3.39 36.91
CA LEU A 6 -16.68 -4.55 37.14
C LEU A 6 -15.19 -4.17 37.10
N PHE A 7 -14.82 -3.28 36.19
CA PHE A 7 -13.48 -2.71 36.07
C PHE A 7 -13.26 -1.46 36.95
N ARG A 8 -14.22 -1.10 37.80
CA ARG A 8 -14.14 0.02 38.76
C ARG A 8 -13.67 1.34 38.13
N ILE A 9 -14.08 1.59 36.88
CA ILE A 9 -13.68 2.78 36.12
C ILE A 9 -14.18 4.06 36.81
N TYR A 10 -15.39 4.02 37.36
CA TYR A 10 -15.98 5.17 38.04
C TYR A 10 -15.33 5.49 39.39
N ASP A 11 -14.65 4.50 40.00
CA ASP A 11 -13.97 4.68 41.28
C ASP A 11 -12.62 5.40 41.10
N GLY A 12 -12.15 5.58 39.85
CA GLY A 12 -10.86 6.21 39.53
C GLY A 12 -9.63 5.42 40.02
N THR A 13 -9.83 4.20 40.53
CA THR A 13 -8.79 3.38 41.16
C THR A 13 -8.06 2.47 40.16
N GLN A 14 -8.68 2.16 39.01
CA GLN A 14 -8.10 1.32 37.97
C GLN A 14 -8.02 2.05 36.62
N ASN A 15 -6.81 2.07 36.04
CA ASN A 15 -6.54 2.60 34.69
C ASN A 15 -6.68 1.53 33.58
N GLN A 16 -7.35 0.41 33.86
CA GLN A 16 -7.52 -0.69 32.91
C GLN A 16 -8.94 -0.66 32.36
N TYR A 17 -9.09 -0.25 31.09
CA TYR A 17 -10.39 -0.20 30.46
C TYR A 17 -10.81 -1.60 29.95
N PRO A 18 -12.12 -1.91 29.93
CA PRO A 18 -12.62 -3.09 29.26
C PRO A 18 -12.31 -3.01 27.76
N THR A 19 -11.96 -4.15 27.17
CA THR A 19 -11.69 -4.33 25.74
C THR A 19 -12.95 -4.85 25.04
N LEU A 20 -12.91 -4.92 23.71
CA LEU A 20 -13.99 -5.57 22.94
C LEU A 20 -14.10 -7.07 23.26
N PHE A 21 -13.02 -7.73 23.69
CA PHE A 21 -13.04 -9.12 24.13
C PHE A 21 -13.84 -9.30 25.43
N ASP A 22 -13.72 -8.39 26.40
CA ASP A 22 -14.53 -8.46 27.63
C ASP A 22 -16.00 -8.24 27.35
N LEU A 23 -16.31 -7.33 26.41
CA LEU A 23 -17.68 -7.12 25.96
C LEU A 23 -18.25 -8.40 25.35
N PHE A 24 -17.48 -9.03 24.47
CA PHE A 24 -17.87 -10.27 23.82
C PHE A 24 -18.13 -11.39 24.84
N GLU A 25 -17.19 -11.67 25.74
CA GLU A 25 -17.34 -12.74 26.73
C GLU A 25 -18.45 -12.44 27.74
N SER A 26 -18.61 -11.19 28.15
CA SER A 26 -19.68 -10.79 29.07
C SER A 26 -21.05 -10.96 28.45
N VAL A 27 -21.24 -10.55 27.19
CA VAL A 27 -22.51 -10.70 26.48
C VAL A 27 -22.81 -12.18 26.22
N LYS A 28 -21.80 -12.97 25.86
CA LYS A 28 -21.94 -14.41 25.62
C LYS A 28 -22.31 -15.18 26.89
N ALA A 29 -21.75 -14.80 28.04
CA ALA A 29 -22.02 -15.44 29.32
C ALA A 29 -23.36 -15.03 29.96
N ASP A 30 -23.84 -13.80 29.72
CA ASP A 30 -25.08 -13.28 30.30
C ASP A 30 -26.32 -13.95 29.66
N LYS A 31 -26.93 -14.87 30.42
CA LYS A 31 -28.11 -15.63 29.99
C LYS A 31 -29.41 -14.84 30.10
N ASP A 32 -29.39 -13.75 30.87
CA ASP A 32 -30.57 -12.94 31.16
C ASP A 32 -30.79 -11.85 30.10
N LEU A 33 -29.79 -11.60 29.25
CA LEU A 33 -29.94 -10.74 28.08
C LEU A 33 -30.96 -11.31 27.09
N ASN A 34 -31.62 -10.41 26.38
CA ASN A 34 -32.48 -10.78 25.27
C ASN A 34 -31.71 -11.69 24.29
N HIS A 35 -32.24 -12.89 24.05
CA HIS A 35 -31.58 -13.92 23.25
C HIS A 35 -31.19 -13.44 21.84
N GLN A 36 -32.09 -12.70 21.17
CA GLN A 36 -31.85 -12.20 19.82
C GLN A 36 -30.77 -11.12 19.81
N ALA A 37 -30.81 -10.18 20.77
CA ALA A 37 -29.80 -9.15 20.89
C ALA A 37 -28.42 -9.74 21.22
N ARG A 38 -28.36 -10.74 22.10
CA ARG A 38 -27.13 -11.45 22.45
C ARG A 38 -26.50 -12.11 21.23
N ILE A 39 -27.28 -12.89 20.48
CA ILE A 39 -26.80 -13.56 19.26
C ILE A 39 -26.33 -12.51 18.25
N ALA A 40 -27.12 -11.46 18.00
CA ALA A 40 -26.74 -10.42 17.06
C ALA A 40 -25.42 -9.73 17.44
N ILE A 41 -25.18 -9.45 18.72
CA ILE A 41 -23.92 -8.84 19.17
C ILE A 41 -22.75 -9.81 18.98
N VAL A 42 -22.91 -11.06 19.42
CA VAL A 42 -21.87 -12.10 19.34
C VAL A 42 -21.51 -12.37 17.87
N ASP A 43 -22.51 -12.59 17.01
CA ASP A 43 -22.32 -12.90 15.59
C ASP A 43 -21.67 -11.75 14.81
N ASN A 44 -21.90 -10.50 15.21
CA ASN A 44 -21.29 -9.33 14.57
C ASN A 44 -19.88 -9.00 15.11
N LEU A 45 -19.62 -9.24 16.39
CA LEU A 45 -18.32 -8.95 17.01
C LEU A 45 -17.29 -10.07 16.77
N GLU A 46 -17.72 -11.33 16.75
CA GLU A 46 -16.80 -12.47 16.59
C GLU A 46 -15.92 -12.37 15.33
N PRO A 47 -16.45 -12.02 14.14
CA PRO A 47 -15.64 -11.90 12.93
C PRO A 47 -14.57 -10.81 13.06
N ILE A 48 -14.90 -9.68 13.68
CA ILE A 48 -13.97 -8.55 13.87
C ILE A 48 -12.86 -8.95 14.84
N LEU A 49 -13.21 -9.56 15.98
CA LEU A 49 -12.25 -10.02 16.99
C LEU A 49 -11.32 -11.10 16.44
N ARG A 50 -11.84 -12.01 15.59
CA ARG A 50 -11.05 -13.04 14.93
C ARG A 50 -10.13 -12.49 13.83
N SER A 51 -10.53 -11.41 13.17
CA SER A 51 -9.77 -10.81 12.08
C SER A 51 -8.63 -9.91 12.58
N LEU A 52 -8.92 -9.07 13.58
CA LEU A 52 -7.96 -8.13 14.15
C LEU A 52 -7.09 -8.73 15.26
N GLU A 53 -7.56 -9.81 15.89
CA GLU A 53 -6.84 -10.55 16.92
C GLU A 53 -6.47 -9.69 18.17
N PRO A 54 -5.98 -10.34 19.25
CA PRO A 54 -5.49 -9.63 20.43
C PRO A 54 -4.30 -8.70 20.13
N ASP A 55 -3.54 -8.96 19.08
CA ASP A 55 -2.39 -8.14 18.69
C ASP A 55 -2.77 -6.70 18.32
N VAL A 56 -4.02 -6.45 17.89
CA VAL A 56 -4.54 -5.11 17.57
C VAL A 56 -5.54 -4.61 18.61
N LEU A 57 -6.48 -5.46 19.05
CA LEU A 57 -7.58 -5.05 19.92
C LEU A 57 -7.38 -5.40 21.40
N GLY A 58 -6.37 -6.21 21.72
CA GLY A 58 -6.11 -6.77 23.05
C GLY A 58 -5.28 -5.85 23.93
N TYR A 59 -5.67 -4.59 24.09
CA TYR A 59 -4.98 -3.63 24.96
C TYR A 59 -5.93 -3.00 25.97
N ARG A 60 -5.56 -3.08 27.25
CA ARG A 60 -6.24 -2.42 28.38
C ARG A 60 -5.98 -0.92 28.40
N TYR A 61 -4.82 -0.55 27.87
CA TYR A 61 -4.37 0.83 27.76
C TYR A 61 -3.46 0.93 26.54
N GLY A 62 -3.69 1.96 25.74
CA GLY A 62 -2.90 2.26 24.56
C GLY A 62 -2.73 3.76 24.39
N TRP A 63 -2.33 4.15 23.19
CA TRP A 63 -2.00 5.53 22.87
C TRP A 63 -3.26 6.33 22.56
N ARG A 64 -3.28 7.61 22.98
CA ARG A 64 -4.34 8.52 22.56
C ARG A 64 -4.06 8.98 21.14
N SER A 65 -5.11 9.33 20.41
CA SER A 65 -4.98 9.95 19.08
C SER A 65 -4.07 11.18 19.09
N THR A 66 -4.10 11.93 20.19
CA THR A 66 -3.25 13.11 20.41
C THR A 66 -1.77 12.79 20.56
N ASP A 67 -1.47 11.64 21.17
CA ASP A 67 -0.08 11.20 21.34
C ASP A 67 0.48 10.79 19.97
N LEU A 68 -0.34 10.13 19.15
CA LEU A 68 0.00 9.71 17.80
C LEU A 68 0.13 10.87 16.80
N ALA A 69 -0.65 11.93 16.98
CA ALA A 69 -0.60 13.11 16.12
C ALA A 69 0.77 13.81 16.13
N GLY A 70 1.61 13.56 17.15
CA GLY A 70 2.99 14.08 17.23
C GLY A 70 4.02 13.33 16.39
N TYR A 71 3.65 12.23 15.73
CA TYR A 71 4.57 11.35 15.00
C TYR A 71 4.19 11.23 13.52
N HIS A 72 5.20 10.93 12.70
CA HIS A 72 4.98 10.51 11.31
C HIS A 72 4.70 9.01 11.27
N ILE A 73 3.42 8.66 11.12
CA ILE A 73 2.97 7.26 11.17
C ILE A 73 2.42 6.85 9.81
N ALA A 74 2.89 5.71 9.30
CA ALA A 74 2.31 5.04 8.14
C ALA A 74 1.65 3.73 8.60
N PHE A 75 0.31 3.68 8.52
CA PHE A 75 -0.45 2.47 8.83
C PHE A 75 -0.54 1.58 7.60
N GLU A 76 0.26 0.51 7.57
CA GLU A 76 0.15 -0.51 6.52
C GLU A 76 -0.96 -1.49 6.87
N LEU A 77 -2.14 -1.31 6.27
CA LEU A 77 -3.30 -2.17 6.47
C LEU A 77 -3.43 -3.24 5.37
N ALA A 78 -2.32 -3.61 4.74
CA ALA A 78 -2.28 -4.66 3.74
C ALA A 78 -2.64 -6.01 4.38
N GLY A 79 -3.59 -6.74 3.79
CA GLY A 79 -4.07 -8.02 4.31
C GLY A 79 -5.20 -7.92 5.33
N CYS A 80 -5.52 -6.74 5.87
CA CYS A 80 -6.73 -6.54 6.67
C CYS A 80 -7.98 -6.62 5.80
N SER A 81 -9.09 -7.11 6.37
CA SER A 81 -10.38 -7.05 5.68
C SER A 81 -10.83 -5.60 5.53
N GLU A 82 -11.71 -5.35 4.57
CA GLU A 82 -12.25 -4.00 4.33
C GLU A 82 -13.08 -3.48 5.52
N VAL A 83 -13.73 -4.39 6.26
CA VAL A 83 -14.46 -4.04 7.49
C VAL A 83 -13.48 -3.58 8.57
N ASP A 84 -12.36 -4.27 8.71
CA ASP A 84 -11.32 -3.94 9.70
C ASP A 84 -10.65 -2.61 9.39
N LYS A 85 -10.29 -2.38 8.12
CA LYS A 85 -9.74 -1.09 7.67
C LYS A 85 -10.68 0.05 8.00
N ASN A 86 -11.97 -0.12 7.67
CA ASN A 86 -12.98 0.89 7.97
C ASN A 86 -13.12 1.13 9.47
N LEU A 87 -13.09 0.08 10.30
CA LEU A 87 -13.15 0.22 11.75
C LEU A 87 -11.93 1.00 12.27
N ILE A 88 -10.71 0.58 11.91
CA ILE A 88 -9.47 1.23 12.34
C ILE A 88 -9.45 2.70 11.92
N LEU A 89 -9.66 2.98 10.63
CA LEU A 89 -9.58 4.33 10.08
C LEU A 89 -10.66 5.24 10.68
N ASN A 90 -11.92 4.78 10.74
CA ASN A 90 -12.98 5.58 11.35
C ASN A 90 -12.69 5.83 12.82
N THR A 91 -12.26 4.84 13.60
CA THR A 91 -11.95 5.03 15.02
C THR A 91 -10.80 6.03 15.21
N LEU A 92 -9.67 5.89 14.50
CA LEU A 92 -8.53 6.78 14.64
C LEU A 92 -8.89 8.22 14.25
N ILE A 93 -9.48 8.39 13.07
CA ILE A 93 -9.80 9.71 12.52
C ILE A 93 -10.89 10.38 13.37
N LEU A 94 -11.99 9.69 13.66
CA LEU A 94 -13.09 10.21 14.49
C LEU A 94 -12.60 10.56 15.89
N SER A 95 -11.77 9.73 16.51
CA SER A 95 -11.24 9.99 17.85
C SER A 95 -10.42 11.28 17.89
N GLU A 96 -9.59 11.57 16.87
CA GLU A 96 -8.82 12.80 16.83
C GLU A 96 -9.71 14.03 16.55
N PHE A 97 -10.67 13.90 15.62
CA PHE A 97 -11.63 14.98 15.37
C PHE A 97 -12.40 15.36 16.64
N ILE A 98 -13.00 14.37 17.31
CA ILE A 98 -13.75 14.59 18.55
C ILE A 98 -12.84 15.15 19.64
N SER A 99 -11.61 14.62 19.77
CA SER A 99 -10.62 15.10 20.74
C SER A 99 -10.29 16.59 20.54
N ARG A 100 -10.14 17.06 19.30
CA ARG A 100 -9.88 18.48 19.03
C ARG A 100 -11.07 19.36 19.32
N VAL A 101 -12.27 18.93 18.91
CA VAL A 101 -13.52 19.64 19.21
C VAL A 101 -13.73 19.74 20.73
N ALA A 102 -13.52 18.65 21.46
CA ALA A 102 -13.66 18.61 22.92
C ALA A 102 -12.65 19.50 23.65
N ARG A 103 -11.43 19.65 23.11
CA ARG A 103 -10.41 20.59 23.62
C ARG A 103 -10.72 22.06 23.29
N GLY A 104 -11.78 22.34 22.52
CA GLY A 104 -12.12 23.70 22.09
C GLY A 104 -11.08 24.30 21.14
N ILE A 105 -10.29 23.46 20.45
CA ILE A 105 -9.33 23.92 19.46
C ILE A 105 -10.12 24.43 18.26
N SER A 106 -10.12 25.74 18.05
CA SER A 106 -10.86 26.40 16.97
C SER A 106 -9.92 27.28 16.16
N ASN A 107 -9.91 27.08 14.84
CA ASN A 107 -9.08 27.79 13.87
C ASN A 107 -7.56 27.78 14.17
N PRO A 108 -6.96 26.68 14.67
CA PRO A 108 -5.51 26.62 14.78
C PRO A 108 -4.88 26.58 13.38
N LYS A 109 -3.56 26.86 13.31
CA LYS A 109 -2.79 26.51 12.12
C LYS A 109 -2.81 25.00 11.93
N MET A 110 -2.74 24.55 10.68
CA MET A 110 -2.65 23.12 10.38
C MET A 110 -1.39 22.52 11.02
N ASP A 111 -1.57 21.52 11.87
CA ASP A 111 -0.51 20.83 12.61
C ASP A 111 -0.58 19.30 12.48
N LEU A 112 -1.62 18.77 11.82
CA LEU A 112 -1.76 17.36 11.49
C LEU A 112 -2.23 17.24 10.04
N LEU A 113 -1.57 16.37 9.28
CA LEU A 113 -1.95 16.04 7.91
C LEU A 113 -2.17 14.54 7.80
N ILE A 114 -3.36 14.15 7.37
CA ILE A 114 -3.78 12.77 7.23
C ILE A 114 -3.90 12.45 5.75
N TYR A 115 -3.13 11.46 5.29
CA TYR A 115 -3.24 10.91 3.95
C TYR A 115 -4.02 9.60 4.01
N ILE A 116 -5.10 9.51 3.25
CA ILE A 116 -5.91 8.31 3.14
C ILE A 116 -5.80 7.81 1.70
N ASP A 117 -5.04 6.74 1.52
CA ASP A 117 -5.00 6.05 0.23
C ASP A 117 -6.25 5.19 0.05
N GLU A 118 -6.71 5.04 -1.20
CA GLU A 118 -7.93 4.29 -1.53
C GLU A 118 -9.17 4.71 -0.70
N ALA A 119 -9.37 6.01 -0.52
CA ALA A 119 -10.39 6.59 0.35
C ALA A 119 -11.85 6.37 -0.12
N GLN A 120 -12.08 5.67 -1.24
CA GLN A 120 -13.37 5.54 -1.90
C GLN A 120 -14.49 5.16 -0.93
N LYS A 121 -14.29 4.10 -0.14
CA LYS A 121 -15.31 3.62 0.80
C LYS A 121 -15.56 4.55 1.97
N LEU A 122 -14.56 5.31 2.38
CA LEU A 122 -14.70 6.31 3.45
C LEU A 122 -15.45 7.55 2.96
N CYS A 123 -15.49 7.79 1.65
CA CYS A 123 -16.16 8.95 1.07
C CYS A 123 -17.48 8.60 0.37
N CYS A 124 -17.84 7.33 0.30
CA CYS A 124 -19.10 6.81 -0.20
C CYS A 124 -20.03 6.41 0.96
N ASN A 125 -21.34 6.62 0.80
CA ASN A 125 -22.37 6.35 1.83
C ASN A 125 -22.17 7.17 3.12
N SER A 126 -23.14 7.13 4.05
CA SER A 126 -23.08 7.86 5.32
C SER A 126 -21.92 7.37 6.19
N SER A 127 -20.74 7.94 6.00
CA SER A 127 -19.54 7.68 6.78
C SER A 127 -19.35 8.79 7.80
N ALA A 128 -18.81 8.44 8.97
CA ALA A 128 -18.46 9.43 9.98
C ALA A 128 -17.46 10.47 9.44
N ILE A 129 -16.57 10.06 8.53
CA ILE A 129 -15.59 10.95 7.90
C ILE A 129 -16.28 11.99 7.02
N ALA A 130 -17.32 11.62 6.27
CA ALA A 130 -18.06 12.58 5.46
C ALA A 130 -18.77 13.64 6.31
N ASP A 131 -19.36 13.23 7.44
CA ASP A 131 -20.01 14.16 8.39
C ASP A 131 -18.99 15.11 9.03
N LEU A 132 -17.81 14.58 9.38
CA LEU A 132 -16.74 15.36 10.01
C LEU A 132 -15.98 16.26 9.04
N ILE A 133 -16.03 15.97 7.72
CA ILE A 133 -15.28 16.72 6.72
C ILE A 133 -15.65 18.21 6.72
N GLY A 134 -16.91 18.55 7.05
CA GLY A 134 -17.33 19.94 7.23
C GLY A 134 -16.69 20.64 8.43
N LEU A 135 -16.29 19.88 9.46
CA LEU A 135 -15.66 20.40 10.68
C LEU A 135 -14.14 20.54 10.54
N VAL A 136 -13.52 19.85 9.57
CA VAL A 136 -12.06 19.80 9.37
C VAL A 136 -11.41 21.18 9.41
N ARG A 137 -12.00 22.15 8.70
CA ARG A 137 -11.45 23.51 8.56
C ARG A 137 -11.25 24.22 9.91
N GLY A 138 -12.09 23.95 10.90
CA GLY A 138 -12.00 24.55 12.23
C GLY A 138 -11.01 23.85 13.18
N THR A 139 -10.54 22.64 12.82
CA THR A 139 -9.79 21.78 13.75
C THR A 139 -8.27 21.80 13.55
N GLY A 140 -7.75 22.40 12.47
CA GLY A 140 -6.32 22.35 12.14
C GLY A 140 -5.85 21.01 11.57
N ILE A 141 -6.77 20.15 11.14
CA ILE A 141 -6.45 18.90 10.47
C ILE A 141 -6.50 19.16 8.97
N GLY A 142 -5.45 18.77 8.25
CA GLY A 142 -5.46 18.59 6.80
C GLY A 142 -5.82 17.15 6.46
N VAL A 143 -6.69 16.95 5.48
CA VAL A 143 -7.05 15.61 5.00
C VAL A 143 -6.84 15.55 3.49
N ASP A 144 -6.04 14.59 3.06
CA ASP A 144 -5.82 14.23 1.65
C ASP A 144 -6.49 12.87 1.38
N LEU A 145 -7.32 12.84 0.36
CA LEU A 145 -8.16 11.70 -0.01
C LEU A 145 -7.80 11.27 -1.43
N SER A 146 -7.10 10.13 -1.55
CA SER A 146 -6.80 9.51 -2.83
C SER A 146 -8.00 8.67 -3.27
N LEU A 147 -8.54 8.94 -4.46
CA LEU A 147 -9.72 8.29 -5.01
C LEU A 147 -9.44 7.83 -6.44
N GLN A 148 -9.87 6.62 -6.79
CA GLN A 148 -9.77 6.11 -8.15
C GLN A 148 -10.95 6.53 -9.04
N SER A 149 -12.12 6.77 -8.44
CA SER A 149 -13.33 7.16 -9.15
C SER A 149 -14.11 8.23 -8.40
N THR A 150 -14.75 9.09 -9.18
CA THR A 150 -15.70 10.08 -8.66
C THR A 150 -17.11 9.51 -8.47
N SER A 151 -17.35 8.31 -8.99
CA SER A 151 -18.63 7.63 -8.82
C SER A 151 -18.92 7.40 -7.33
N SER A 152 -20.16 7.68 -6.93
CA SER A 152 -20.64 7.49 -5.55
C SER A 152 -19.98 8.36 -4.48
N LEU A 153 -19.17 9.36 -4.86
CA LEU A 153 -18.60 10.31 -3.91
C LEU A 153 -19.69 11.22 -3.34
N LEU A 154 -19.74 11.37 -2.02
CA LEU A 154 -20.69 12.27 -1.39
C LEU A 154 -20.43 13.73 -1.79
N PRO A 155 -21.46 14.51 -2.21
CA PRO A 155 -21.29 15.92 -2.61
C PRO A 155 -20.63 16.79 -1.52
N GLN A 156 -20.86 16.44 -0.25
CA GLN A 156 -20.29 17.11 0.91
C GLN A 156 -18.77 16.97 0.98
N VAL A 157 -18.22 15.84 0.54
CA VAL A 157 -16.77 15.63 0.46
C VAL A 157 -16.18 16.57 -0.59
N ILE A 158 -16.77 16.57 -1.79
CA ILE A 158 -16.34 17.41 -2.92
C ILE A 158 -16.37 18.90 -2.56
N SER A 159 -17.43 19.36 -1.89
CA SER A 159 -17.61 20.78 -1.55
C SER A 159 -16.67 21.26 -0.44
N ASN A 160 -16.28 20.38 0.48
CA ASN A 160 -15.40 20.72 1.59
C ASN A 160 -13.91 20.53 1.27
N THR A 161 -13.56 19.66 0.32
CA THR A 161 -12.20 19.56 -0.25
C THR A 161 -11.91 20.73 -1.18
N SER A 162 -11.16 21.71 -0.70
CA SER A 162 -10.95 22.96 -1.42
C SER A 162 -9.91 22.82 -2.54
N THR A 163 -8.84 22.07 -2.29
CA THR A 163 -7.82 21.73 -3.29
C THR A 163 -8.17 20.39 -3.96
N LYS A 164 -8.06 20.35 -5.28
CA LYS A 164 -8.36 19.18 -6.11
C LYS A 164 -7.22 18.92 -7.08
N ILE A 165 -6.85 17.65 -7.22
CA ILE A 165 -5.83 17.19 -8.17
C ILE A 165 -6.45 16.05 -8.98
N MET A 166 -6.54 16.24 -10.29
CA MET A 166 -7.07 15.25 -11.23
C MET A 166 -5.93 14.71 -12.08
N GLY A 167 -5.69 13.40 -11.99
CA GLY A 167 -4.78 12.67 -12.88
C GLY A 167 -5.52 12.03 -14.06
N ARG A 168 -4.88 11.05 -14.69
CA ARG A 168 -5.51 10.25 -15.74
C ARG A 168 -6.65 9.39 -15.17
N CYS A 169 -7.86 9.59 -15.67
CA CYS A 169 -9.02 8.77 -15.31
C CYS A 169 -9.23 7.61 -16.30
N GLY A 170 -9.86 6.53 -15.83
CA GLY A 170 -10.17 5.35 -16.64
C GLY A 170 -11.46 5.46 -17.45
N SER A 171 -12.33 6.44 -17.15
CA SER A 171 -13.65 6.59 -17.78
C SER A 171 -13.98 8.04 -18.13
N PHE A 172 -14.81 8.25 -19.17
CA PHE A 172 -15.34 9.57 -19.53
C PHE A 172 -16.15 10.19 -18.38
N THR A 173 -16.91 9.36 -17.66
CA THR A 173 -17.74 9.79 -16.53
C THR A 173 -16.89 10.36 -15.40
N ASP A 174 -15.73 9.76 -15.11
CA ASP A 174 -14.81 10.30 -14.10
C ASP A 174 -14.22 11.63 -14.53
N TYR A 175 -13.78 11.76 -15.78
CA TYR A 175 -13.30 13.03 -16.33
C TYR A 175 -14.37 14.13 -16.23
N SER A 176 -15.61 13.80 -16.59
CA SER A 176 -16.71 14.76 -16.58
C SER A 176 -17.05 15.21 -15.16
N SER A 177 -17.12 14.28 -14.21
CA SER A 177 -17.46 14.60 -12.82
C SER A 177 -16.32 15.33 -12.10
N ALA A 178 -15.10 14.80 -12.16
CA ALA A 178 -13.92 15.43 -11.57
C ALA A 178 -13.68 16.81 -12.20
N GLY A 179 -13.70 16.91 -13.53
CA GLY A 179 -13.49 18.16 -14.24
C GLY A 179 -14.55 19.21 -13.95
N SER A 180 -15.83 18.82 -13.92
CA SER A 180 -16.93 19.72 -13.52
C SER A 180 -16.75 20.23 -12.10
N SER A 181 -16.31 19.37 -11.17
CA SER A 181 -16.06 19.77 -9.77
C SER A 181 -14.91 20.77 -9.62
N MET A 182 -14.04 20.85 -10.64
CA MET A 182 -12.93 21.79 -10.74
C MET A 182 -13.26 23.04 -11.57
N GLY A 183 -14.46 23.14 -12.14
CA GLY A 183 -14.87 24.23 -13.02
C GLY A 183 -14.26 24.17 -14.42
N LEU A 184 -13.86 22.99 -14.91
CA LEU A 184 -13.39 22.81 -16.28
C LEU A 184 -14.54 22.90 -17.28
N SER A 185 -14.29 23.51 -18.44
CA SER A 185 -15.22 23.50 -19.58
C SER A 185 -15.22 22.13 -20.28
N SER A 186 -16.23 21.86 -21.10
CA SER A 186 -16.30 20.63 -21.90
C SER A 186 -15.07 20.45 -22.81
N GLU A 187 -14.55 21.54 -23.37
CA GLU A 187 -13.32 21.52 -24.18
C GLU A 187 -12.09 21.16 -23.34
N MET A 188 -11.96 21.71 -22.13
CA MET A 188 -10.87 21.36 -21.21
C MET A 188 -10.95 19.91 -20.73
N ILE A 189 -12.16 19.40 -20.48
CA ILE A 189 -12.39 18.00 -20.12
C ILE A 189 -12.00 17.09 -21.29
N HIS A 190 -12.39 17.45 -22.52
CA HIS A 190 -11.99 16.73 -23.72
C HIS A 190 -10.47 16.76 -23.93
N TRP A 191 -9.84 17.91 -23.70
CA TRP A 191 -8.37 18.02 -23.72
C TRP A 191 -7.74 17.09 -22.67
N ALA A 192 -8.25 17.07 -21.44
CA ALA A 192 -7.71 16.23 -20.37
C ALA A 192 -7.75 14.74 -20.72
N GLN A 193 -8.83 14.28 -21.38
CA GLN A 193 -8.98 12.89 -21.83
C GLN A 193 -7.87 12.43 -22.78
N HIS A 194 -7.40 13.32 -23.65
CA HIS A 194 -6.40 12.99 -24.66
C HIS A 194 -4.95 13.30 -24.23
N ASN A 195 -4.76 14.15 -23.22
CA ASN A 195 -3.44 14.69 -22.89
C ASN A 195 -2.93 14.33 -21.49
N LEU A 196 -3.78 13.87 -20.56
CA LEU A 196 -3.32 13.45 -19.23
C LEU A 196 -2.63 12.08 -19.28
N ASN A 197 -1.30 12.13 -19.22
CA ASN A 197 -0.43 10.97 -19.11
C ASN A 197 -0.01 10.72 -17.65
N PRO A 198 0.47 9.51 -17.30
CA PRO A 198 1.05 9.27 -15.98
C PRO A 198 2.12 10.31 -15.62
N GLY A 199 1.94 11.00 -14.49
CA GLY A 199 2.81 12.09 -14.05
C GLY A 199 2.33 13.50 -14.44
N THR A 200 1.32 13.63 -15.30
CA THR A 200 0.68 14.92 -15.63
C THR A 200 -0.68 15.02 -14.95
N PHE A 201 -0.96 16.19 -14.37
CA PHE A 201 -2.14 16.43 -13.54
C PHE A 201 -2.76 17.79 -13.86
N ILE A 202 -4.05 17.92 -13.59
CA ILE A 202 -4.73 19.22 -13.46
C ILE A 202 -4.90 19.49 -11.98
N GLY A 203 -4.42 20.63 -11.51
CA GLY A 203 -4.56 21.09 -10.13
C GLY A 203 -5.48 22.29 -10.04
N GLN A 204 -6.26 22.35 -8.97
CA GLN A 204 -7.01 23.53 -8.57
C GLN A 204 -6.78 23.74 -7.08
N LEU A 205 -6.29 24.92 -6.70
CA LEU A 205 -6.11 25.29 -5.30
C LEU A 205 -7.39 25.90 -4.74
N GLY A 206 -7.73 25.52 -3.52
CA GLY A 206 -8.89 26.05 -2.81
C GLY A 206 -8.72 27.46 -2.25
N GLU A 207 -7.48 27.86 -2.02
CA GLU A 207 -7.09 29.13 -1.40
C GLU A 207 -6.01 29.84 -2.21
N GLY A 208 -5.80 31.13 -1.91
CA GLY A 208 -4.84 31.98 -2.62
C GLY A 208 -5.45 32.81 -3.74
N GLN A 209 -4.57 33.59 -4.41
CA GLN A 209 -4.93 34.51 -5.49
C GLN A 209 -5.25 33.78 -6.79
N TRP A 210 -4.65 32.60 -7.01
CA TRP A 210 -4.84 31.79 -8.20
C TRP A 210 -5.68 30.55 -7.88
N ARG A 211 -6.96 30.59 -8.24
CA ARG A 211 -7.92 29.48 -8.05
C ARG A 211 -8.36 28.83 -9.36
N HIS A 212 -7.76 29.25 -10.47
CA HIS A 212 -8.04 28.67 -11.78
C HIS A 212 -7.31 27.34 -11.93
N PRO A 213 -7.95 26.33 -12.55
CA PRO A 213 -7.28 25.08 -12.86
C PRO A 213 -6.02 25.29 -13.70
N PHE A 214 -4.95 24.56 -13.39
CA PHE A 214 -3.69 24.61 -14.12
C PHE A 214 -3.13 23.20 -14.32
N VAL A 215 -2.38 23.02 -15.41
CA VAL A 215 -1.70 21.76 -15.71
C VAL A 215 -0.31 21.79 -15.08
N PHE A 216 0.08 20.70 -14.45
CA PHE A 216 1.44 20.52 -13.94
C PHE A 216 1.91 19.08 -14.15
N SER A 217 3.22 18.87 -14.09
CA SER A 217 3.83 17.54 -14.20
C SER A 217 4.74 17.27 -13.01
N ILE A 218 4.63 16.07 -12.45
CA ILE A 218 5.47 15.58 -11.37
C ILE A 218 6.56 14.70 -11.98
N PRO A 219 7.85 15.00 -11.76
CA PRO A 219 8.93 14.16 -12.26
C PRO A 219 8.88 12.78 -11.61
N LYS A 220 9.33 11.75 -12.34
CA LYS A 220 9.45 10.40 -11.79
C LYS A 220 10.38 10.44 -10.57
N MET A 221 9.82 10.14 -9.40
CA MET A 221 10.59 10.05 -8.16
C MET A 221 11.27 8.69 -8.08
N ASN A 222 12.60 8.68 -8.09
CA ASN A 222 13.37 7.47 -7.78
C ASN A 222 13.49 7.38 -6.25
N LEU A 223 12.44 6.87 -5.62
CA LEU A 223 12.50 6.52 -4.21
C LEU A 223 13.41 5.30 -4.09
N ASN A 224 14.56 5.48 -3.43
CA ASN A 224 15.40 4.35 -3.07
C ASN A 224 14.53 3.41 -2.25
N ARG A 225 14.26 2.22 -2.80
CA ARG A 225 13.74 1.11 -1.99
C ARG A 225 14.84 0.83 -0.97
N ASN A 226 14.73 1.44 0.20
CA ASN A 226 15.46 0.98 1.36
C ASN A 226 14.96 -0.45 1.62
N THR A 227 15.61 -1.39 0.93
CA THR A 227 15.60 -2.82 1.19
C THR A 227 16.45 -3.13 2.44
N GLY A 228 16.65 -2.12 3.29
CA GLY A 228 17.13 -2.32 4.64
C GLY A 228 16.20 -3.32 5.28
N VAL A 229 16.71 -4.55 5.34
CA VAL A 229 16.53 -5.55 6.38
C VAL A 229 15.55 -5.08 7.44
N ASP A 230 14.52 -5.88 7.71
CA ASP A 230 13.78 -5.96 8.96
C ASP A 230 14.64 -5.51 10.17
N THR A 231 14.81 -4.20 10.36
CA THR A 231 15.39 -3.67 11.57
C THR A 231 14.22 -3.65 12.51
N ASP A 232 14.04 -4.83 13.11
CA ASP A 232 13.30 -5.10 14.31
C ASP A 232 11.92 -4.44 14.40
N ARG A 233 10.93 -5.29 14.68
CA ARG A 233 9.69 -4.92 15.37
C ARG A 233 9.98 -4.35 16.79
N ALA A 234 11.10 -3.65 16.99
CA ALA A 234 11.35 -2.80 18.12
C ALA A 234 10.21 -1.79 18.15
N ASN A 235 9.51 -1.75 19.29
CA ASN A 235 8.43 -0.83 19.57
C ASN A 235 8.77 0.53 18.95
N PRO A 236 8.11 0.98 17.86
CA PRO A 236 8.50 2.20 17.16
C PRO A 236 8.36 3.44 18.05
N PHE A 237 7.64 3.28 19.18
CA PHE A 237 7.40 4.32 20.16
C PHE A 237 7.69 3.79 21.58
N PRO A 238 8.95 3.54 21.95
CA PRO A 238 9.32 2.99 23.27
C PRO A 238 8.86 3.89 24.44
N GLU A 239 8.72 5.19 24.20
CA GLU A 239 8.17 6.17 25.13
C GLU A 239 6.67 6.04 25.37
N LEU A 240 5.92 5.46 24.41
CA LEU A 240 4.47 5.34 24.51
C LEU A 240 4.09 4.02 25.18
N LYS A 241 3.62 4.12 26.43
CA LYS A 241 3.25 2.96 27.25
C LYS A 241 2.01 2.25 26.71
N VAL A 242 2.06 0.93 26.66
CA VAL A 242 0.93 0.03 26.38
C VAL A 242 0.74 -0.96 27.52
N ILE A 243 -0.50 -1.36 27.76
CA ILE A 243 -0.84 -2.44 28.70
C ILE A 243 -1.64 -3.48 27.92
N PRO A 244 -1.03 -4.61 27.51
CA PRO A 244 -1.73 -5.66 26.80
C PRO A 244 -2.70 -6.40 27.75
N ALA A 245 -3.82 -6.86 27.20
CA ALA A 245 -4.78 -7.75 27.87
C ALA A 245 -4.30 -9.21 27.72
N LYS A 246 -3.34 -9.60 28.57
CA LYS A 246 -2.62 -10.88 28.50
C LYS A 246 -3.54 -12.10 28.60
N GLU A 247 -4.65 -11.97 29.30
CA GLU A 247 -5.71 -12.96 29.43
C GLU A 247 -6.35 -13.36 28.09
N PHE A 248 -6.23 -12.52 27.06
CA PHE A 248 -6.70 -12.83 25.70
C PHE A 248 -5.56 -13.19 24.75
N ALA A 249 -4.31 -13.32 25.21
CA ALA A 249 -3.17 -13.64 24.33
C ALA A 249 -3.38 -14.94 23.55
N ASP A 250 -4.02 -15.94 24.18
CA ASP A 250 -4.33 -17.24 23.58
C ASP A 250 -5.77 -17.32 23.03
N TRP A 251 -6.40 -16.19 22.76
CA TRP A 251 -7.75 -16.17 22.19
C TRP A 251 -7.77 -16.94 20.86
N PRO A 252 -8.76 -17.82 20.61
CA PRO A 252 -8.75 -18.72 19.45
C PRO A 252 -8.66 -17.95 18.13
N SER A 253 -7.44 -17.84 17.60
CA SER A 253 -7.15 -17.24 16.32
C SER A 253 -7.74 -18.10 15.21
N SER A 254 -8.40 -17.47 14.24
CA SER A 254 -8.68 -18.16 12.98
C SER A 254 -7.34 -18.64 12.39
N PRO A 255 -7.27 -19.82 11.74
CA PRO A 255 -6.06 -20.21 11.06
C PRO A 255 -5.73 -19.09 10.06
N LYS A 256 -4.67 -18.34 10.33
CA LYS A 256 -4.14 -17.37 9.38
C LYS A 256 -3.85 -18.20 8.15
N ILE A 257 -4.66 -18.04 7.10
CA ILE A 257 -4.20 -18.35 5.76
C ILE A 257 -3.03 -17.40 5.63
N ALA A 258 -1.83 -17.93 5.90
CA ALA A 258 -0.62 -17.25 5.57
C ALA A 258 -0.69 -17.10 4.06
N LEU A 259 -1.27 -15.97 3.64
CA LEU A 259 -0.74 -15.18 2.55
C LEU A 259 0.69 -14.86 3.01
N THR A 260 1.52 -15.89 2.96
CA THR A 260 2.87 -15.78 2.50
C THR A 260 2.65 -14.96 1.25
N SER A 261 2.89 -13.66 1.36
CA SER A 261 3.46 -12.97 0.24
C SER A 261 4.71 -13.80 -0.04
N ARG A 262 4.52 -14.87 -0.84
CA ARG A 262 5.51 -15.22 -1.82
C ARG A 262 5.69 -13.88 -2.49
N ARG A 263 6.71 -13.14 -2.03
CA ARG A 263 7.52 -12.33 -2.90
C ARG A 263 7.64 -13.25 -4.08
N VAL A 264 6.86 -12.96 -5.13
CA VAL A 264 7.12 -13.53 -6.42
C VAL A 264 8.53 -13.03 -6.64
N THR A 265 9.49 -13.89 -6.30
CA THR A 265 10.85 -13.75 -6.73
C THR A 265 10.62 -13.90 -8.20
N ILE A 266 10.40 -12.78 -8.89
CA ILE A 266 10.39 -12.73 -10.33
C ILE A 266 11.68 -13.47 -10.66
N PRO A 267 11.60 -14.68 -11.25
CA PRO A 267 12.78 -15.49 -11.43
C PRO A 267 13.75 -14.59 -12.18
N ARG A 268 14.89 -14.28 -11.54
CA ARG A 268 15.86 -13.35 -12.11
C ARG A 268 16.19 -13.91 -13.48
N VAL A 269 15.97 -13.10 -14.52
CA VAL A 269 16.14 -13.52 -15.91
C VAL A 269 17.56 -14.08 -16.13
N PHE A 270 18.54 -13.55 -15.39
CA PHE A 270 19.88 -14.11 -15.25
C PHE A 270 20.22 -14.23 -13.76
N GLU A 271 20.87 -15.33 -13.36
CA GLU A 271 21.32 -15.53 -11.97
C GLU A 271 22.55 -14.67 -11.65
N SER A 272 23.34 -14.32 -12.68
CA SER A 272 24.55 -13.50 -12.53
C SER A 272 24.76 -12.52 -13.67
N LYS A 273 25.49 -11.42 -13.38
CA LYS A 273 25.92 -10.43 -14.38
C LYS A 273 26.76 -11.06 -15.50
N GLN A 274 27.47 -12.15 -15.21
CA GLN A 274 28.30 -12.87 -16.19
C GLN A 274 27.44 -13.61 -17.23
N GLU A 275 26.30 -14.17 -16.82
CA GLU A 275 25.34 -14.79 -17.75
C GLU A 275 24.72 -13.76 -18.69
N TYR A 276 24.32 -12.60 -18.15
CA TYR A 276 23.84 -11.46 -18.94
C TYR A 276 24.89 -10.99 -19.97
N LEU A 277 26.12 -10.72 -19.53
CA LEU A 277 27.18 -10.22 -20.41
C LEU A 277 27.55 -11.23 -21.50
N PHE A 278 27.53 -12.52 -21.19
CA PHE A 278 27.79 -13.57 -22.18
C PHE A 278 26.66 -13.69 -23.20
N CYS A 279 25.40 -13.70 -22.74
CA CYS A 279 24.24 -13.75 -23.62
C CYS A 279 24.20 -12.51 -24.53
N LYS A 280 24.47 -11.32 -23.97
CA LYS A 280 24.55 -10.07 -24.71
C LYS A 280 25.64 -10.10 -25.78
N ALA A 281 26.83 -10.63 -25.47
CA ALA A 281 27.89 -10.78 -26.46
C ALA A 281 27.48 -11.68 -27.65
N VAL A 282 26.68 -12.72 -27.40
CA VAL A 282 26.15 -13.61 -28.45
C VAL A 282 25.09 -12.90 -29.30
N VAL A 283 24.21 -12.09 -28.68
CA VAL A 283 23.22 -11.28 -29.41
C VAL A 283 23.88 -10.19 -30.26
N ASP A 284 24.85 -9.48 -29.70
CA ASP A 284 25.54 -8.38 -30.39
C ASP A 284 26.42 -8.89 -31.54
N THR A 285 26.94 -10.12 -31.43
CA THR A 285 27.83 -10.73 -32.44
C THR A 285 27.52 -12.22 -32.66
N PRO A 286 26.41 -12.56 -33.35
CA PRO A 286 26.00 -13.95 -33.55
C PRO A 286 26.96 -14.69 -34.50
N MET A 287 26.93 -16.02 -34.44
CA MET A 287 27.67 -16.93 -35.33
C MET A 287 29.20 -16.83 -35.26
N LYS A 288 29.76 -16.38 -34.13
CA LYS A 288 31.21 -16.45 -33.89
C LYS A 288 31.63 -17.77 -33.24
N PRO A 289 32.90 -18.18 -33.38
CA PRO A 289 33.44 -19.31 -32.64
C PRO A 289 33.26 -19.13 -31.13
N SER A 290 32.84 -20.18 -30.44
CA SER A 290 32.58 -20.15 -29.01
C SER A 290 33.78 -19.69 -28.17
N SER A 291 35.00 -19.78 -28.68
CA SER A 291 36.23 -19.33 -28.03
C SER A 291 36.41 -17.81 -27.99
N GLU A 292 35.68 -17.04 -28.81
CA GLU A 292 35.79 -15.58 -28.86
C GLU A 292 34.95 -14.89 -27.78
N TYR A 293 33.77 -15.42 -27.46
CA TYR A 293 32.84 -14.82 -26.51
C TYR A 293 33.35 -14.61 -25.07
N PRO A 294 34.23 -15.46 -24.49
CA PRO A 294 34.79 -15.20 -23.17
C PRO A 294 35.53 -13.85 -23.10
N LYS A 295 36.27 -13.50 -24.16
CA LYS A 295 37.00 -12.23 -24.25
C LYS A 295 36.05 -11.05 -24.40
N ILE A 296 35.00 -11.19 -25.22
CA ILE A 296 34.00 -10.14 -25.46
C ILE A 296 33.17 -9.88 -24.18
N ALA A 297 32.78 -10.94 -23.47
CA ALA A 297 31.98 -10.86 -22.25
C ALA A 297 32.80 -10.54 -20.99
N GLY A 298 34.14 -10.49 -21.08
CA GLY A 298 35.02 -10.22 -19.95
C GLY A 298 35.04 -11.34 -18.89
N ILE A 299 34.86 -12.59 -19.30
CA ILE A 299 34.81 -13.75 -18.40
C ILE A 299 35.93 -14.76 -18.70
N SER A 300 36.36 -15.51 -17.69
CA SER A 300 37.39 -16.53 -17.87
C SER A 300 36.88 -17.69 -18.75
N PRO A 301 37.74 -18.34 -19.57
CA PRO A 301 37.32 -19.44 -20.44
C PRO A 301 36.66 -20.61 -19.72
N ASN A 302 37.11 -20.94 -18.50
CA ASN A 302 36.53 -22.00 -17.69
C ASN A 302 35.09 -21.64 -17.27
N LYS A 303 34.87 -20.39 -16.83
CA LYS A 303 33.56 -19.93 -16.41
C LYS A 303 32.60 -19.78 -17.60
N ALA A 304 33.12 -19.39 -18.75
CA ALA A 304 32.34 -19.30 -19.99
C ALA A 304 31.73 -20.63 -20.42
N ARG A 305 32.43 -21.75 -20.19
CA ARG A 305 31.90 -23.08 -20.49
C ARG A 305 30.66 -23.40 -19.66
N ASP A 306 30.68 -23.08 -18.36
CA ASP A 306 29.56 -23.31 -17.45
C ASP A 306 28.37 -22.40 -17.78
N VAL A 307 28.64 -21.12 -18.01
CA VAL A 307 27.63 -20.12 -18.39
C VAL A 307 26.97 -20.50 -19.73
N ARG A 308 27.76 -20.91 -20.72
CA ARG A 308 27.25 -21.35 -22.02
C ARG A 308 26.31 -22.54 -21.89
N LYS A 309 26.68 -23.56 -21.10
CA LYS A 309 25.84 -24.73 -20.86
C LYS A 309 24.49 -24.33 -20.25
N LYS A 310 24.52 -23.47 -19.22
CA LYS A 310 23.29 -22.93 -18.60
C LYS A 310 22.40 -22.18 -19.60
N LEU A 311 22.98 -21.31 -20.42
CA LEU A 311 22.21 -20.51 -21.39
C LEU A 311 21.59 -21.37 -22.51
N ILE A 312 22.22 -22.49 -22.85
CA ILE A 312 21.63 -23.50 -23.75
C ILE A 312 20.46 -24.22 -23.07
N ASP A 313 20.64 -24.64 -21.81
CA ASP A 313 19.59 -25.31 -21.03
C ASP A 313 18.36 -24.38 -20.84
N MET A 314 18.60 -23.07 -20.71
CA MET A 314 17.56 -22.03 -20.65
C MET A 314 16.96 -21.66 -22.02
N LYS A 315 17.46 -22.25 -23.13
CA LYS A 315 17.06 -21.93 -24.52
C LYS A 315 17.29 -20.47 -24.91
N TYR A 316 18.30 -19.81 -24.34
CA TYR A 316 18.65 -18.44 -24.73
C TYR A 316 19.63 -18.40 -25.91
N ILE A 317 20.44 -19.45 -26.05
CA ILE A 317 21.40 -19.60 -27.14
C ILE A 317 21.39 -21.03 -27.68
N LYS A 318 21.82 -21.21 -28.93
CA LYS A 318 21.94 -22.49 -29.62
C LYS A 318 23.37 -22.72 -30.11
N GLU A 319 23.87 -23.95 -29.98
CA GLU A 319 25.16 -24.38 -30.53
C GLU A 319 24.96 -24.97 -31.93
N ASN A 320 25.74 -24.47 -32.90
CA ASN A 320 25.84 -25.03 -34.24
C ASN A 320 27.26 -25.58 -34.42
N VAL A 321 27.39 -26.91 -34.58
CA VAL A 321 28.69 -27.56 -34.76
C VAL A 321 28.99 -27.65 -36.25
N LEU A 322 30.07 -27.00 -36.68
CA LEU A 322 30.59 -27.12 -38.05
C LEU A 322 31.75 -28.11 -38.07
N GLU A 323 31.55 -29.19 -38.83
CA GLU A 323 32.62 -30.12 -39.18
C GLU A 323 33.44 -29.50 -40.31
N THR A 324 34.62 -29.01 -39.97
CA THR A 324 35.62 -28.64 -40.97
C THR A 324 36.27 -29.92 -41.44
N GLY A 325 36.06 -30.32 -42.69
CA GLY A 325 36.50 -31.61 -43.27
C GLY A 325 38.02 -31.88 -43.33
N GLY A 326 38.83 -31.21 -42.50
CA GLY A 326 40.25 -31.47 -42.29
C GLY A 326 40.53 -32.13 -40.92
N ARG A 327 41.79 -32.46 -40.64
CA ARG A 327 42.27 -33.00 -39.33
C ARG A 327 42.25 -31.94 -38.20
N GLY A 328 41.12 -31.24 -38.02
CA GLY A 328 40.91 -30.19 -37.03
C GLY A 328 39.74 -30.48 -36.09
N ARG A 329 39.74 -29.85 -34.91
CA ARG A 329 38.62 -29.92 -33.95
C ARG A 329 37.42 -29.18 -34.53
N SER A 330 36.22 -29.73 -34.40
CA SER A 330 34.98 -29.07 -34.85
C SER A 330 34.82 -27.70 -34.22
N THR A 331 34.36 -26.74 -35.02
CA THR A 331 34.15 -25.36 -34.56
C THR A 331 32.69 -25.21 -34.12
N ILE A 332 32.49 -24.72 -32.89
CA ILE A 332 31.16 -24.47 -32.33
C ILE A 332 30.84 -23.00 -32.55
N LEU A 333 29.78 -22.70 -33.30
CA LEU A 333 29.22 -21.36 -33.46
C LEU A 333 28.02 -21.19 -32.52
N LEU A 334 27.86 -19.99 -31.96
CA LEU A 334 26.73 -19.66 -31.08
C LEU A 334 25.75 -18.72 -31.77
N GLU A 335 24.46 -19.02 -31.64
CA GLU A 335 23.36 -18.22 -32.14
C GLU A 335 22.45 -17.84 -30.97
N ALA A 336 21.98 -16.60 -30.92
CA ALA A 336 20.98 -16.19 -29.95
C ALA A 336 19.58 -16.58 -30.41
N LEU A 337 18.78 -17.12 -29.49
CA LEU A 337 17.37 -17.44 -29.73
C LEU A 337 16.47 -16.26 -29.33
N PRO A 338 15.23 -16.19 -29.85
CA PRO A 338 14.28 -15.11 -29.52
C PRO A 338 14.09 -14.91 -28.01
N GLU A 339 14.08 -16.00 -27.24
CA GLU A 339 13.97 -15.98 -25.78
C GLU A 339 15.17 -15.29 -25.12
N GLY A 340 16.38 -15.48 -25.65
CA GLY A 340 17.60 -14.84 -25.17
C GLY A 340 17.64 -13.34 -25.46
N ILE A 341 17.10 -12.91 -26.61
CA ILE A 341 16.98 -11.50 -26.99
C ILE A 341 16.01 -10.79 -26.03
N GLN A 342 14.81 -11.35 -25.84
CA GLN A 342 13.82 -10.81 -24.90
C GLN A 342 14.34 -10.79 -23.46
N ALA A 343 15.15 -11.78 -23.07
CA ALA A 343 15.76 -11.85 -21.74
C ALA A 343 16.73 -10.68 -21.50
N ILE A 344 17.52 -10.29 -22.51
CA ILE A 344 18.45 -9.15 -22.42
C ILE A 344 17.69 -7.82 -22.30
N GLU A 345 16.64 -7.63 -23.08
CA GLU A 345 15.78 -6.43 -23.01
C GLU A 345 15.16 -6.29 -21.62
N LYS A 346 14.53 -7.37 -21.12
CA LYS A 346 13.95 -7.40 -19.77
C LYS A 346 14.97 -7.15 -18.66
N TYR A 347 16.19 -7.65 -18.81
CA TYR A 347 17.24 -7.42 -17.81
C TYR A 347 17.77 -5.97 -17.84
N GLY A 348 17.83 -5.35 -19.03
CA GLY A 348 18.19 -3.94 -19.20
C GLY A 348 17.15 -2.97 -18.64
N GLU A 349 15.88 -3.35 -18.61
CA GLU A 349 14.80 -2.58 -17.96
C GLU A 349 14.79 -2.72 -16.42
N GLN A 350 15.36 -3.82 -15.91
CA GLN A 350 15.41 -4.15 -14.47
C GLN A 350 16.68 -3.68 -13.75
N SER A 351 17.76 -3.41 -14.50
CA SER A 351 19.06 -2.95 -13.98
C SER A 351 19.19 -1.44 -14.12
#